data_AF-A0A963TS60-F1
#
_entry.id   AF-A0A963TS60-F1
#
_cell.length_a   1.000
_cell.length_b   1.000
_cell.length_c   1.000
_cell.angle_alpha   90.00
_cell.angle_beta   90.00
_cell.angle_gamma   90.00
#
_symmetry.space_group_name_H-M   'P 1'
#
loop_
_entity.id
_entity.type
_entity.pdbx_description
1 polymer ?
#
loop_
_entity_poly.entity_id
_entity_poly.type
_entity_poly.pdbx_seq_one_letter_code
_entity_poly.pdbx_strand_id
1 'polypeptide(L)'
;LNVQPVEYNGTPILNGELQIIQASVIPFLVLMIFLTINKETRCTMMLWIRRQLKLDAGRAVTGKERNFAAITALEAVATTWACYIITIMIVDPRIVGNPMSMAAQLPYVAIFAWGMYLIWRLVKQKYMAPALRYAIGAGNVNWIWVEAGSRAKMYPEIWIKPLQYPVEMTLIALGLVGTLIIMRLNAAGRGGEIQAVAAE
;
A
#
# COMPACT_ATOMS: atom_id res chain seq x y z
N LEU A 1 18.50 -10.03 17.98
CA LEU A 1 19.04 -10.79 16.83
C LEU A 1 20.16 -9.97 16.22
N ASN A 2 21.43 -10.36 16.39
CA ASN A 2 22.59 -9.62 15.87
C ASN A 2 22.85 -10.02 14.40
N VAL A 3 21.89 -9.70 13.51
CA VAL A 3 21.94 -10.07 12.09
C VAL A 3 22.72 -9.00 11.34
N GLN A 4 23.78 -9.41 10.64
CA GLN A 4 24.59 -8.50 9.83
C GLN A 4 23.78 -7.95 8.66
N PRO A 5 23.87 -6.65 8.32
CA PRO A 5 23.18 -6.07 7.18
C PRO A 5 23.69 -6.69 5.87
N VAL A 6 22.82 -6.76 4.86
CA VAL A 6 23.26 -7.09 3.50
C VAL A 6 23.79 -5.82 2.88
N GLU A 7 25.09 -5.81 2.63
CA GLU A 7 25.78 -4.69 2.00
C GLU A 7 26.11 -4.99 0.54
N TYR A 8 26.11 -3.95 -0.27
CA TYR A 8 26.64 -3.98 -1.62
C TYR A 8 27.62 -2.81 -1.77
N ASN A 9 28.87 -3.10 -2.13
CA ASN A 9 29.95 -2.11 -2.26
C ASN A 9 30.09 -1.17 -1.03
N GLY A 10 29.97 -1.71 0.19
CA GLY A 10 30.11 -0.94 1.44
C GLY A 10 28.92 -0.04 1.77
N THR A 11 27.81 -0.16 1.05
CA THR A 11 26.54 0.48 1.42
C THR A 11 25.56 -0.55 1.97
N PRO A 12 24.98 -0.35 3.16
CA PRO A 12 23.96 -1.25 3.69
C PRO A 12 22.65 -1.07 2.91
N ILE A 13 22.20 -2.14 2.27
CA ILE A 13 20.98 -2.14 1.46
C ILE A 13 19.80 -2.74 2.24
N LEU A 14 20.01 -3.91 2.87
CA LEU A 14 19.02 -4.54 3.74
C LEU A 14 19.51 -4.55 5.19
N ASN A 15 18.83 -3.77 6.03
CA ASN A 15 18.97 -3.86 7.48
C ASN A 15 18.47 -5.22 8.00
N GLY A 16 18.92 -5.62 9.19
CA GLY A 16 18.52 -6.90 9.80
C GLY A 16 17.00 -7.07 9.94
N GLU A 17 16.28 -5.97 10.17
CA GLU A 17 14.81 -5.96 10.24
C GLU A 17 14.15 -6.35 8.90
N LEU A 18 14.68 -5.83 7.79
CA LEU A 18 14.19 -6.15 6.44
C LEU A 18 14.50 -7.61 6.06
N GLN A 19 15.62 -8.16 6.55
CA GLN A 19 15.95 -9.57 6.34
C GLN A 19 14.99 -10.51 7.07
N ILE A 20 14.51 -10.14 8.26
CA ILE A 20 13.49 -10.92 8.97
C ILE A 20 12.18 -10.91 8.17
N ILE A 21 11.80 -9.76 7.61
CA ILE A 21 10.63 -9.67 6.72
C ILE A 21 10.83 -10.55 5.48
N GLN A 22 12.02 -10.55 4.88
CA GLN A 22 12.35 -11.42 3.76
C GLN A 22 12.28 -12.91 4.13
N ALA A 23 12.73 -13.30 5.33
CA ALA A 23 12.61 -14.68 5.80
C ALA A 23 11.15 -15.13 5.96
N SER A 24 10.22 -14.20 6.17
CA SER A 24 8.78 -14.48 6.30
C SER A 24 8.05 -14.75 4.98
N VAL A 25 8.74 -14.76 3.83
CA VAL A 25 8.13 -14.96 2.49
C VAL A 25 7.26 -16.21 2.42
N ILE A 26 7.77 -17.35 2.87
CA ILE A 26 7.05 -18.64 2.76
C ILE A 26 5.75 -18.66 3.59
N PRO A 27 5.77 -18.41 4.91
CA PRO A 27 4.54 -18.43 5.70
C PRO A 27 3.55 -17.35 5.23
N PHE A 28 4.06 -16.21 4.76
CA PHE A 28 3.22 -15.15 4.25
C PHE A 28 2.58 -15.49 2.90
N LEU A 29 3.27 -16.23 2.03
CA LEU A 29 2.71 -16.75 0.77
C LEU A 29 1.55 -17.71 1.02
N VAL A 30 1.66 -18.58 2.03
CA VAL A 30 0.56 -19.48 2.44
C VAL A 30 -0.66 -18.66 2.92
N LEU A 31 -0.43 -17.63 3.75
CA LEU A 31 -1.49 -16.72 4.18
C LEU A 31 -2.16 -16.01 2.98
N MET A 32 -1.37 -15.56 2.01
CA MET A 32 -1.86 -14.93 0.79
C MET A 32 -2.73 -15.86 -0.06
N ILE A 33 -2.32 -17.12 -0.20
CA ILE A 33 -3.13 -18.15 -0.89
C ILE A 33 -4.45 -18.35 -0.14
N PHE A 34 -4.39 -18.50 1.19
CA PHE A 34 -5.59 -18.67 2.02
C PHE A 34 -6.57 -17.49 1.85
N LEU A 35 -6.09 -16.25 1.94
CA LEU A 35 -6.90 -15.05 1.72
C LEU A 35 -7.41 -14.94 0.28
N THR A 36 -6.66 -15.45 -0.69
CA THR A 36 -7.05 -15.49 -2.09
C THR A 36 -8.05 -16.59 -2.40
N ILE A 37 -8.19 -17.65 -1.60
CA ILE A 37 -9.25 -18.65 -1.78
C ILE A 37 -10.51 -18.28 -0.97
N ASN A 38 -10.34 -17.52 0.11
CA ASN A 38 -11.45 -17.18 1.01
C ASN A 38 -12.52 -16.30 0.33
N LYS A 39 -13.70 -16.85 0.03
CA LYS A 39 -14.84 -16.13 -0.57
C LYS A 39 -15.26 -14.83 0.13
N GLU A 40 -14.85 -14.66 1.40
CA GLU A 40 -15.17 -13.48 2.20
C GLU A 40 -14.25 -12.27 1.93
N THR A 41 -13.10 -12.47 1.28
CA THR A 41 -12.15 -11.41 0.95
C THR A 41 -12.73 -10.45 -0.08
N ARG A 42 -12.65 -9.14 0.21
CA ARG A 42 -13.11 -8.04 -0.66
C ARG A 42 -11.96 -7.11 -1.08
N CYS A 43 -10.74 -7.35 -0.61
CA CYS A 43 -9.57 -6.60 -1.06
C CYS A 43 -9.39 -6.70 -2.59
N THR A 44 -9.19 -5.55 -3.24
CA THR A 44 -9.11 -5.45 -4.70
C THR A 44 -7.92 -6.20 -5.29
N MET A 45 -6.80 -6.27 -4.56
CA MET A 45 -5.61 -7.02 -4.99
C MET A 45 -5.90 -8.52 -5.09
N MET A 46 -6.43 -9.14 -4.03
CA MET A 46 -6.78 -10.56 -4.04
C MET A 46 -7.86 -10.87 -5.08
N LEU A 47 -8.85 -9.98 -5.26
CA LEU A 47 -9.86 -10.14 -6.33
C LEU A 47 -9.26 -10.00 -7.74
N TRP A 48 -8.23 -9.18 -7.91
CA TRP A 48 -7.48 -9.13 -9.17
C TRP A 48 -6.72 -10.44 -9.40
N ILE A 49 -6.03 -10.99 -8.39
CA ILE A 49 -5.33 -12.28 -8.48
C ILE A 49 -6.30 -13.42 -8.83
N ARG A 50 -7.47 -13.50 -8.18
CA ARG A 50 -8.51 -14.49 -8.51
C ARG A 50 -8.93 -14.44 -9.98
N ARG A 51 -9.14 -13.22 -10.50
CA ARG A 51 -9.54 -13.02 -11.91
C ARG A 51 -8.44 -13.46 -12.88
N GLN A 52 -7.17 -13.18 -12.56
CA GLN A 52 -6.04 -13.62 -13.39
C GLN A 52 -5.88 -15.15 -13.36
N LEU A 53 -6.05 -15.78 -12.20
CA LEU A 53 -5.96 -17.24 -12.02
C LEU A 53 -7.26 -17.99 -12.39
N LYS A 54 -8.31 -17.27 -12.83
CA LYS A 54 -9.65 -17.82 -13.11
C LYS A 54 -10.22 -18.67 -11.97
N LEU A 55 -9.90 -18.31 -10.73
CA LEU A 55 -10.39 -18.99 -9.53
C LEU A 55 -11.78 -18.47 -9.17
N ASP A 56 -12.77 -19.36 -9.15
CA ASP A 56 -14.10 -19.07 -8.61
C ASP A 56 -14.19 -19.54 -7.15
N ALA A 57 -14.29 -18.57 -6.23
CA ALA A 57 -14.44 -18.85 -4.80
C ALA A 57 -15.92 -19.09 -4.40
N GLY A 58 -16.86 -18.99 -5.35
CA GLY A 58 -18.29 -19.09 -5.11
C GLY A 58 -18.89 -17.85 -4.44
N ARG A 59 -20.19 -17.90 -4.17
CA ARG A 59 -20.91 -16.80 -3.50
C ARG A 59 -20.52 -16.70 -2.03
N ALA A 60 -20.38 -15.46 -1.54
CA ALA A 60 -20.16 -15.19 -0.11
C ALA A 60 -21.27 -15.81 0.75
N VAL A 61 -20.96 -16.28 1.97
CA VAL A 61 -22.00 -16.84 2.84
C VAL A 61 -23.00 -15.75 3.21
N THR A 62 -24.27 -15.98 2.86
CA THR A 62 -25.40 -15.18 3.31
C THR A 62 -25.86 -15.69 4.67
N GLY A 63 -26.11 -14.80 5.64
CA GLY A 63 -26.74 -15.14 6.93
C GLY A 63 -25.81 -15.37 8.13
N LYS A 64 -24.48 -15.27 7.97
CA LYS A 64 -23.54 -15.23 9.09
C LYS A 64 -23.18 -13.78 9.40
N GLU A 65 -23.24 -13.37 10.67
CA GLU A 65 -22.70 -12.08 11.10
C GLU A 65 -21.18 -12.07 10.92
N ARG A 66 -20.66 -11.00 10.31
CA ARG A 66 -19.27 -10.91 9.89
C ARG A 66 -18.59 -9.77 10.60
N ASN A 67 -17.43 -10.05 11.17
CA ASN A 67 -16.55 -9.00 11.65
C ASN A 67 -15.80 -8.36 10.47
N PHE A 68 -16.44 -7.37 9.83
CA PHE A 68 -15.84 -6.63 8.72
C PHE A 68 -14.57 -5.91 9.12
N ALA A 69 -14.44 -5.47 10.38
CA ALA A 69 -13.25 -4.79 10.87
C ALA A 69 -12.05 -5.75 10.89
N ALA A 70 -12.19 -6.93 11.50
CA ALA A 70 -11.12 -7.93 11.56
C ALA A 70 -10.68 -8.42 10.17
N ILE A 71 -11.64 -8.67 9.26
CA ILE A 71 -11.33 -9.08 7.89
C ILE A 71 -10.55 -7.97 7.17
N THR A 72 -11.02 -6.73 7.27
CA THR A 72 -10.36 -5.59 6.60
C THR A 72 -8.97 -5.33 7.17
N ALA A 73 -8.79 -5.47 8.48
CA ALA A 73 -7.48 -5.34 9.12
C ALA A 73 -6.49 -6.40 8.64
N LEU A 74 -6.94 -7.66 8.55
CA LEU A 74 -6.11 -8.75 8.02
C LEU A 74 -5.75 -8.53 6.55
N GLU A 75 -6.71 -8.11 5.73
CA GLU A 75 -6.48 -7.73 4.33
C GLU A 75 -5.48 -6.58 4.19
N ALA A 76 -5.55 -5.58 5.07
CA ALA A 76 -4.66 -4.42 5.07
C ALA A 76 -3.22 -4.82 5.41
N VAL A 77 -3.04 -5.61 6.48
CA VAL A 77 -1.73 -6.17 6.86
C VAL A 77 -1.19 -7.02 5.74
N ALA A 78 -2.01 -7.91 5.17
CA ALA A 78 -1.56 -8.80 4.11
C ALA A 78 -1.14 -8.02 2.84
N THR A 79 -1.90 -7.01 2.44
CA THR A 79 -1.55 -6.17 1.29
C THR A 79 -0.25 -5.42 1.53
N THR A 80 -0.08 -4.84 2.72
CA THR A 80 1.13 -4.10 3.11
C THR A 80 2.36 -5.00 3.11
N TRP A 81 2.25 -6.16 3.76
CA TRP A 81 3.36 -7.11 3.86
C TRP A 81 3.76 -7.70 2.50
N ALA A 82 2.78 -7.96 1.62
CA ALA A 82 3.04 -8.38 0.25
C ALA A 82 3.86 -7.33 -0.53
N CYS A 83 3.50 -6.05 -0.42
CA CYS A 83 4.26 -4.96 -1.05
C CYS A 83 5.69 -4.87 -0.52
N TYR A 84 5.89 -5.04 0.79
CA TYR A 84 7.24 -5.07 1.39
C TYR A 84 8.08 -6.23 0.86
N ILE A 85 7.53 -7.44 0.86
CA ILE A 85 8.24 -8.62 0.33
C ILE A 85 8.66 -8.40 -1.12
N ILE A 86 7.74 -7.95 -1.98
CA ILE A 86 8.04 -7.70 -3.40
C ILE A 86 9.16 -6.66 -3.54
N THR A 87 9.10 -5.57 -2.77
CA THR A 87 10.10 -4.51 -2.81
C THR A 87 11.47 -5.02 -2.37
N ILE A 88 11.53 -5.76 -1.27
CA ILE A 88 12.78 -6.32 -0.75
C ILE A 88 13.39 -7.30 -1.77
N MET A 89 12.57 -8.11 -2.44
CA MET A 89 13.03 -9.05 -3.47
C MET A 89 13.61 -8.35 -4.72
N ILE A 90 13.06 -7.19 -5.10
CA ILE A 90 13.59 -6.37 -6.21
C ILE A 90 14.93 -5.72 -5.84
N VAL A 91 15.11 -5.41 -4.56
CA VAL A 91 16.27 -4.68 -4.04
C VAL A 91 17.42 -5.62 -3.67
N ASP A 92 17.11 -6.86 -3.30
CA ASP A 92 18.10 -7.80 -2.79
C ASP A 92 19.19 -8.08 -3.84
N PRO A 93 20.46 -7.69 -3.58
CA PRO A 93 21.57 -7.93 -4.49
C PRO A 93 21.83 -9.43 -4.71
N ARG A 94 21.37 -10.31 -3.81
CA ARG A 94 21.51 -11.77 -3.95
C ARG A 94 20.61 -12.33 -5.06
N ILE A 95 19.52 -11.62 -5.39
CA ILE A 95 18.52 -12.05 -6.38
C ILE A 95 18.73 -11.31 -7.69
N VAL A 96 18.84 -9.99 -7.64
CA VAL A 96 18.90 -9.12 -8.82
C VAL A 96 20.35 -8.79 -9.23
N GLY A 97 21.33 -9.06 -8.37
CA GLY A 97 22.74 -8.78 -8.63
C GLY A 97 23.09 -7.33 -8.29
N ASN A 98 23.24 -6.47 -9.31
CA ASN A 98 23.60 -5.06 -9.10
C ASN A 98 22.34 -4.17 -8.93
N PRO A 99 22.04 -3.70 -7.71
CA PRO A 99 20.85 -2.89 -7.42
C PRO A 99 20.88 -1.49 -8.06
N MET A 100 22.05 -1.02 -8.51
CA MET A 100 22.22 0.28 -9.17
C MET A 100 22.24 0.18 -10.71
N SER A 101 22.17 -1.01 -11.28
CA SER A 101 22.07 -1.18 -12.74
C SER A 101 20.76 -0.58 -13.27
N MET A 102 20.78 -0.04 -14.50
CA MET A 102 19.54 0.40 -15.19
C MET A 102 18.49 -0.71 -15.24
N ALA A 103 18.91 -1.98 -15.33
CA ALA A 103 18.00 -3.13 -15.29
C ALA A 103 17.27 -3.28 -13.95
N ALA A 104 17.95 -2.97 -12.83
CA ALA A 104 17.37 -2.98 -11.50
C ALA A 104 16.46 -1.76 -11.25
N GLN A 105 16.64 -0.68 -12.03
CA GLN A 105 15.82 0.53 -11.93
C GLN A 105 14.52 0.47 -12.73
N LEU A 106 14.47 -0.33 -13.81
CA LEU A 106 13.32 -0.47 -14.68
C LEU A 106 12.01 -0.87 -13.96
N PRO A 107 11.99 -1.81 -13.00
CA PRO A 107 10.80 -2.15 -12.24
C PRO A 107 10.19 -0.94 -11.50
N TYR A 108 11.01 -0.02 -10.98
CA TYR A 108 10.50 1.16 -10.26
C TYR A 108 9.76 2.12 -11.18
N VAL A 109 10.20 2.28 -12.43
CA VAL A 109 9.51 3.13 -13.41
C VAL A 109 8.13 2.55 -13.75
N ALA A 110 8.06 1.23 -13.95
CA ALA A 110 6.78 0.54 -14.16
C ALA A 110 5.85 0.66 -12.94
N ILE A 111 6.40 0.50 -11.73
CA ILE A 111 5.67 0.67 -10.46
C ILE A 111 5.19 2.11 -10.28
N PHE A 112 5.99 3.11 -10.66
CA PHE A 112 5.60 4.52 -10.62
C PHE A 112 4.42 4.80 -11.55
N ALA A 113 4.52 4.39 -12.82
CA ALA A 113 3.43 4.55 -13.79
C ALA A 113 2.14 3.85 -13.30
N TRP A 114 2.27 2.64 -12.76
CA TRP A 114 1.15 1.91 -12.18
C TRP A 114 0.59 2.60 -10.93
N GLY A 115 1.44 3.10 -10.03
CA GLY A 115 1.04 3.84 -8.83
C GLY A 115 0.21 5.08 -9.18
N MET A 116 0.64 5.86 -10.17
CA MET A 116 -0.12 7.01 -10.67
C MET A 116 -1.47 6.62 -11.26
N TYR A 117 -1.53 5.50 -12.01
CA TYR A 117 -2.79 4.94 -12.50
C TYR A 117 -3.72 4.53 -11.35
N LEU A 118 -3.19 3.94 -10.27
CA LEU A 118 -3.98 3.59 -9.08
C LEU A 118 -4.51 4.85 -8.38
N ILE A 119 -3.71 5.90 -8.23
CA ILE A 119 -4.16 7.19 -7.64
C ILE A 119 -5.30 7.79 -8.47
N TRP A 120 -5.15 7.84 -9.79
CA TRP A 120 -6.21 8.32 -10.68
C TRP A 120 -7.51 7.53 -10.52
N ARG A 121 -7.40 6.20 -10.39
CA ARG A 121 -8.55 5.33 -10.16
C ARG A 121 -9.15 5.47 -8.75
N LEU A 122 -8.34 5.83 -7.75
CA LEU A 122 -8.77 6.08 -6.38
C LEU A 122 -9.66 7.32 -6.31
N VAL A 123 -9.28 8.42 -6.96
CA VAL A 123 -10.05 9.67 -7.00
C VAL A 123 -11.44 9.48 -7.62
N LYS A 124 -11.61 8.47 -8.48
CA LYS A 124 -12.90 8.13 -9.11
C LYS A 124 -13.83 7.28 -8.24
N GLN A 125 -13.39 6.81 -7.07
CA GLN A 125 -14.23 5.98 -6.21
C GLN A 125 -15.33 6.81 -5.54
N LYS A 126 -16.59 6.36 -5.68
CA LYS A 126 -17.76 7.08 -5.15
C LYS A 126 -18.07 6.78 -3.68
N TYR A 127 -17.64 5.62 -3.18
CA TYR A 127 -17.99 5.11 -1.85
C TYR A 127 -16.76 5.02 -0.94
N MET A 128 -16.91 5.47 0.31
CA MET A 128 -15.80 5.55 1.27
C MET A 128 -15.20 4.19 1.62
N ALA A 129 -16.02 3.17 1.93
CA ALA A 129 -15.51 1.88 2.40
C ALA A 129 -14.74 1.08 1.32
N PRO A 130 -15.15 1.03 0.05
CA PRO A 130 -14.33 0.52 -1.04
C PRO A 130 -13.10 1.39 -1.33
N ALA A 131 -13.24 2.73 -1.27
CA ALA A 131 -12.13 3.65 -1.48
C ALA A 131 -11.01 3.46 -0.46
N LEU A 132 -11.33 3.30 0.83
CA LEU A 132 -10.36 3.08 1.89
C LEU A 132 -9.54 1.80 1.66
N ARG A 133 -10.20 0.69 1.32
CA ARG A 133 -9.53 -0.59 1.03
C ARG A 133 -8.60 -0.48 -0.18
N TYR A 134 -9.04 0.25 -1.19
CA TYR A 134 -8.24 0.51 -2.38
C TYR A 134 -7.05 1.44 -2.11
N ALA A 135 -7.25 2.45 -1.25
CA ALA A 135 -6.22 3.42 -0.86
C ALA A 135 -5.04 2.77 -0.14
N ILE A 136 -5.27 1.75 0.69
CA ILE A 136 -4.19 1.02 1.38
C ILE A 136 -3.23 0.38 0.35
N GLY A 137 -3.79 -0.31 -0.65
CA GLY A 137 -2.98 -0.90 -1.72
C GLY A 137 -2.29 0.15 -2.60
N ALA A 138 -3.03 1.18 -3.02
CA ALA A 138 -2.48 2.25 -3.85
C ALA A 138 -1.37 3.04 -3.13
N GLY A 139 -1.54 3.33 -1.85
CA GLY A 139 -0.56 4.01 -1.01
C GLY A 139 0.72 3.20 -0.85
N ASN A 140 0.61 1.90 -0.56
CA ASN A 140 1.77 1.02 -0.46
C ASN A 140 2.54 0.93 -1.78
N VAL A 141 1.85 0.77 -2.92
CA VAL A 141 2.52 0.76 -4.24
C VAL A 141 3.22 2.09 -4.52
N ASN A 142 2.58 3.20 -4.17
CA ASN A 142 3.17 4.53 -4.32
C ASN A 142 4.38 4.74 -3.40
N TRP A 143 4.41 4.09 -2.23
CA TRP A 143 5.57 4.16 -1.33
C TRP A 143 6.82 3.52 -1.93
N ILE A 144 6.68 2.48 -2.75
CA ILE A 144 7.82 1.73 -3.31
C ILE A 144 8.74 2.64 -4.15
N TRP A 145 8.18 3.51 -4.99
CA TRP A 145 9.00 4.42 -5.80
C TRP A 145 9.58 5.57 -4.97
N VAL A 146 8.86 6.01 -3.93
CA VAL A 146 9.38 6.99 -2.96
C VAL A 146 10.64 6.40 -2.31
N GLU A 147 10.56 5.19 -1.76
CA GLU A 147 11.70 4.48 -1.19
C GLU A 147 12.85 4.30 -2.19
N ALA A 148 12.54 3.97 -3.45
CA ALA A 148 13.55 3.88 -4.51
C ALA A 148 14.26 5.22 -4.79
N GLY A 149 13.52 6.33 -4.79
CA GLY A 149 14.08 7.68 -4.97
C GLY A 149 14.97 8.11 -3.80
N SER A 150 14.60 7.75 -2.57
CA SER A 150 15.44 7.95 -1.38
C SER A 150 16.76 7.17 -1.50
N ARG A 151 16.71 5.88 -1.88
CA ARG A 151 17.89 5.05 -2.08
C ARG A 151 18.80 5.55 -3.21
N ALA A 152 18.22 6.12 -4.25
CA ALA A 152 18.94 6.80 -5.33
C ALA A 152 19.52 8.17 -4.91
N LYS A 153 19.36 8.58 -3.64
CA LYS A 153 19.78 9.88 -3.09
C LYS A 153 19.20 11.07 -3.86
N MET A 154 18.03 10.93 -4.47
CA MET A 154 17.38 12.02 -5.21
C MET A 154 16.89 13.14 -4.29
N TYR A 155 16.57 12.81 -3.04
CA TYR A 155 16.15 13.77 -2.02
C TYR A 155 16.48 13.22 -0.62
N PRO A 156 16.67 14.10 0.39
CA PRO A 156 16.83 13.67 1.77
C PRO A 156 15.49 13.17 2.34
N GLU A 157 15.53 12.14 3.18
CA GLU A 157 14.33 11.60 3.83
C GLU A 157 13.78 12.59 4.87
N ILE A 158 12.94 13.52 4.40
CA ILE A 158 12.37 14.60 5.21
C ILE A 158 11.65 14.06 6.46
N TRP A 159 11.00 12.91 6.36
CA TRP A 159 10.27 12.27 7.47
C TRP A 159 11.16 11.66 8.54
N ILE A 160 12.45 11.41 8.28
CA ILE A 160 13.39 10.92 9.31
C ILE A 160 13.88 12.06 10.20
N LYS A 161 14.01 13.27 9.63
CA LYS A 161 14.48 14.45 10.35
C LYS A 161 13.43 15.56 10.31
N PRO A 162 12.24 15.36 10.90
CA PRO A 162 11.10 16.26 10.75
C PRO A 162 11.41 17.67 11.28
N LEU A 163 12.24 17.79 12.31
CA LEU A 163 12.64 19.08 12.89
C LEU A 163 13.61 19.88 12.00
N GLN A 164 14.30 19.22 11.06
CA GLN A 164 15.24 19.90 10.15
C GLN A 164 14.55 20.49 8.92
N TYR A 165 13.34 20.02 8.60
CA TYR A 165 12.56 20.40 7.41
C TYR A 165 11.18 20.93 7.82
N PRO A 166 11.11 22.07 8.54
CA PRO A 166 9.86 22.57 9.12
C PRO A 166 8.86 23.02 8.05
N VAL A 167 9.33 23.51 6.90
CA VAL A 167 8.47 24.00 5.82
C VAL A 167 7.72 22.84 5.19
N GLU A 168 8.43 21.78 4.83
CA GLU A 168 7.91 20.57 4.20
C GLU A 168 6.93 19.86 5.13
N MET A 169 7.27 19.73 6.41
CA MET A 169 6.39 19.12 7.42
C MET A 169 5.12 19.94 7.64
N THR A 170 5.22 21.27 7.64
CA THR A 170 4.06 22.16 7.79
C THR A 170 3.14 22.06 6.57
N LEU A 171 3.69 21.97 5.35
CA LEU A 171 2.89 21.78 4.13
C LEU A 171 2.12 20.45 4.14
N ILE A 172 2.75 19.37 4.59
CA ILE A 172 2.08 18.06 4.75
C ILE A 172 0.95 18.17 5.77
N ALA A 173 1.19 18.81 6.92
CA ALA A 173 0.18 19.02 7.95
C ALA A 173 -0.98 19.88 7.45
N LEU A 174 -0.70 20.96 6.72
CA LEU A 174 -1.72 21.82 6.10
C LEU A 174 -2.53 21.06 5.05
N GLY A 175 -1.90 20.20 4.25
CA GLY A 175 -2.59 19.32 3.31
C GLY A 175 -3.56 18.35 4.02
N LEU A 176 -3.14 17.74 5.12
CA LEU A 176 -4.00 16.89 5.93
C LEU A 176 -5.17 17.68 6.53
N VAL A 177 -4.90 18.82 7.16
CA VAL A 177 -5.95 19.67 7.75
C VAL A 177 -6.92 20.17 6.67
N GLY A 178 -6.40 20.62 5.52
CA GLY A 178 -7.20 21.08 4.38
C GLY A 178 -8.11 20.00 3.84
N THR A 179 -7.63 18.76 3.69
CA THR A 179 -8.48 17.64 3.24
C THR A 179 -9.55 17.26 4.27
N LEU A 180 -9.25 17.34 5.57
CA LEU A 180 -10.24 17.14 6.64
C LEU A 180 -11.32 18.23 6.64
N ILE A 181 -10.95 19.49 6.39
CA ILE A 181 -11.90 20.60 6.26
C ILE A 181 -12.80 20.37 5.03
N ILE A 182 -12.22 20.04 3.87
CA ILE A 182 -13.00 19.74 2.66
C ILE A 182 -13.97 18.58 2.91
N MET A 183 -13.53 17.53 3.61
CA MET A 183 -14.38 16.40 3.97
C MET A 183 -15.55 16.84 4.88
N ARG A 184 -15.30 17.68 5.88
CA ARG A 184 -16.33 18.25 6.76
C ARG A 184 -17.36 19.08 5.97
N LEU A 185 -16.89 19.95 5.07
CA LEU A 185 -17.74 20.81 4.25
C LEU A 185 -18.64 19.98 3.30
N ASN A 186 -18.06 18.97 2.65
CA ASN A 186 -18.81 18.07 1.75
C ASN A 186 -19.83 17.20 2.51
N ALA A 187 -19.55 16.84 3.77
CA ALA A 187 -20.50 16.10 4.61
C ALA A 187 -21.69 16.99 5.02
N ALA A 188 -21.44 18.26 5.35
CA ALA A 188 -22.49 19.21 5.69
C ALA A 188 -23.43 19.51 4.51
N GLY A 189 -22.89 19.66 3.29
CA GLY A 189 -23.69 19.88 2.08
C GLY A 189 -24.63 18.72 1.74
N ARG A 190 -24.16 17.46 1.88
CA ARG A 190 -24.98 16.26 1.66
C ARG A 190 -26.05 16.04 2.73
N GLY A 191 -25.79 16.45 3.97
CA GLY A 191 -26.78 16.39 5.04
C GLY A 191 -27.99 17.28 4.79
N GLY A 192 -27.78 18.46 4.18
CA GLY A 192 -28.85 19.38 3.79
C GLY A 192 -29.70 18.88 2.63
N GLU A 193 -29.09 18.30 1.59
CA GLU A 193 -29.83 17.71 0.46
C GLU A 193 -30.75 16.55 0.88
N ILE A 194 -30.27 15.67 1.77
CA ILE A 194 -31.07 14.52 2.24
C ILE A 194 -32.27 14.99 3.09
N GLN A 195 -32.11 16.05 3.88
CA GLN A 195 -33.20 16.63 4.67
C GLN A 195 -34.22 17.37 3.80
N ALA A 196 -33.79 18.03 2.73
CA ALA A 196 -34.69 18.69 1.79
C ALA A 196 -35.54 17.68 0.99
N VAL A 197 -34.95 16.59 0.52
CA VAL A 197 -35.66 15.50 -0.18
C VAL A 197 -36.59 14.72 0.74
N ALA A 198 -36.31 14.66 2.05
CA ALA A 198 -37.18 14.03 3.03
C ALA A 198 -38.36 14.94 3.49
N ALA A 199 -38.36 16.22 3.10
CA ALA A 199 -39.38 17.20 3.44
C ALA A 199 -40.40 17.44 2.29
N GLU A 200 -40.16 16.87 1.11
CA GLU A 200 -41.09 16.76 -0.01
C GLU A 200 -41.85 15.41 0.01
#